data_AF-A0A1Q7YP58-F1
#
_entry.id   AF-A0A1Q7YP58-F1
#
_cell.length_a   1.000
_cell.length_b   1.000
_cell.length_c   1.000
_cell.angle_alpha   90.00
_cell.angle_beta   90.00
_cell.angle_gamma   90.00
#
_symmetry.space_group_name_H-M   'P 1'
#
loop_
_entity.id
_entity.type
_entity.pdbx_description
1 polymer ?
#
loop_
_entity_poly.entity_id
_entity_poly.type
_entity_poly.pdbx_seq_one_letter_code
_entity_poly.pdbx_strand_id
1 'polypeptide(L)'
;MARWARAHPDADLGIHLALNSEWTPFRWGPVSPVDKVSSLLDDEGYLPLVEETVLAKARPKEAERELRSQIDRAVAAGIRITHLDAHMGTVGGTAALIEVYRGLGRKYQVPVLLDRGRPYPPGAEVPDAEVLVDRILEMTPGVPVTEWQAAYERMLAPLPPGVYQLIVHLAWDDEEMRGATWDHPDWGAAWRQADLDLVKSESFRNFLSQQGFVRVSWKDLAKARVVQR
;
A
#
# COMPACT_ATOMS: atom_id res chain seq x y z
N MET A 1 -10.36 -12.89 -5.10
CA MET A 1 -9.92 -12.40 -3.78
C MET A 1 -10.91 -12.75 -2.65
N ALA A 2 -12.08 -12.10 -2.54
CA ALA A 2 -12.97 -12.26 -1.36
C ALA A 2 -13.37 -13.71 -1.00
N ARG A 3 -13.62 -14.58 -2.01
CA ARG A 3 -13.87 -16.01 -1.79
C ARG A 3 -12.69 -16.70 -1.10
N TRP A 4 -11.47 -16.41 -1.55
CA TRP A 4 -10.25 -16.96 -0.97
C TRP A 4 -10.05 -16.44 0.46
N ALA A 5 -10.23 -15.14 0.69
CA ALA A 5 -10.11 -14.53 2.01
C ALA A 5 -11.06 -15.16 3.05
N ARG A 6 -12.32 -15.45 2.66
CA ARG A 6 -13.28 -16.14 3.55
C ARG A 6 -12.85 -17.56 3.92
N ALA A 7 -12.15 -18.25 3.03
CA ALA A 7 -11.61 -19.59 3.29
C ALA A 7 -10.28 -19.55 4.07
N HIS A 8 -9.65 -18.38 4.21
CA HIS A 8 -8.37 -18.19 4.90
C HIS A 8 -8.49 -17.07 5.95
N PRO A 9 -9.33 -17.26 6.99
CA PRO A 9 -9.60 -16.23 7.99
C PRO A 9 -8.36 -15.77 8.78
N ASP A 10 -7.32 -16.60 8.81
CA ASP A 10 -6.06 -16.32 9.49
C ASP A 10 -4.99 -15.71 8.57
N ALA A 11 -5.30 -15.44 7.30
CA ALA A 11 -4.41 -14.71 6.40
C ALA A 11 -4.18 -13.26 6.89
N ASP A 12 -2.98 -12.72 6.66
CA ASP A 12 -2.67 -11.33 6.97
C ASP A 12 -3.03 -10.43 5.79
N LEU A 13 -4.25 -9.88 5.81
CA LEU A 13 -4.82 -9.13 4.69
C LEU A 13 -5.17 -7.71 5.12
N GLY A 14 -4.51 -6.73 4.51
CA GLY A 14 -4.85 -5.32 4.62
C GLY A 14 -5.80 -4.84 3.53
N ILE A 15 -6.20 -3.58 3.63
CA ILE A 15 -6.88 -2.86 2.55
C ILE A 15 -5.95 -1.78 2.01
N HIS A 16 -5.66 -1.89 0.72
CA HIS A 16 -4.89 -0.92 -0.05
C HIS A 16 -5.81 0.20 -0.53
N LEU A 17 -5.85 1.26 0.28
CA LEU A 17 -6.74 2.40 0.08
C LEU A 17 -6.25 3.27 -1.07
N ALA A 18 -7.14 3.69 -1.96
CA ALA A 18 -6.77 4.47 -3.14
C ALA A 18 -7.56 5.77 -3.24
N LEU A 19 -6.87 6.85 -3.61
CA LEU A 19 -7.46 8.15 -3.97
C LEU A 19 -7.09 8.62 -5.38
N ASN A 20 -6.21 7.88 -6.07
CA ASN A 20 -5.78 8.09 -7.44
C ASN A 20 -5.86 6.74 -8.20
N SER A 21 -5.75 6.77 -9.52
CA SER A 21 -5.80 5.63 -10.43
C SER A 21 -4.92 5.93 -11.65
N GLU A 22 -3.68 5.47 -11.61
CA GLU A 22 -2.59 5.83 -12.52
C GLU A 22 -2.70 5.20 -13.91
N TRP A 23 -3.28 3.99 -14.03
CA TRP A 23 -3.30 3.27 -15.31
C TRP A 23 -4.26 3.90 -16.32
N THR A 24 -3.74 4.45 -17.42
CA THR A 24 -4.52 5.15 -18.45
C THR A 24 -5.69 4.33 -19.02
N PRO A 25 -5.53 3.05 -19.43
CA PRO A 25 -6.64 2.29 -20.02
C PRO A 25 -7.48 1.51 -18.99
N PHE A 26 -7.03 1.41 -17.74
CA PHE A 26 -7.62 0.54 -16.71
C PHE A 26 -7.89 1.31 -15.42
N ARG A 27 -8.71 2.36 -15.55
CA ARG A 27 -9.02 3.31 -14.49
C ARG A 27 -10.13 2.80 -13.57
N TRP A 28 -10.03 3.11 -12.28
CA TRP A 28 -11.11 2.86 -11.32
C TRP A 28 -11.76 4.15 -10.82
N GLY A 29 -13.08 4.08 -10.69
CA GLY A 29 -13.89 5.11 -10.06
C GLY A 29 -14.00 4.93 -8.54
N PRO A 30 -14.74 5.82 -7.87
CA PRO A 30 -14.96 5.73 -6.44
C PRO A 30 -15.89 4.55 -6.10
N VAL A 31 -15.79 4.04 -4.87
CA VAL A 31 -16.79 3.13 -4.32
C VAL A 31 -18.04 3.89 -3.86
N SER A 32 -17.85 5.13 -3.40
CA SER A 32 -18.94 6.00 -2.97
C SER A 32 -19.75 6.54 -4.14
N PRO A 33 -21.02 6.97 -3.90
CA PRO A 33 -21.78 7.72 -4.90
C PRO A 33 -21.01 8.96 -5.37
N VAL A 34 -20.87 9.10 -6.68
CA VAL A 34 -20.11 10.16 -7.37
C VAL A 34 -20.47 11.56 -6.87
N ASP A 35 -21.75 11.84 -6.64
CA ASP A 35 -22.25 13.14 -6.17
C ASP A 35 -21.82 13.49 -4.73
N LYS A 36 -21.34 12.50 -3.97
CA LYS A 36 -20.86 12.67 -2.58
C LYS A 36 -19.35 12.79 -2.47
N VAL A 37 -18.62 12.59 -3.57
CA VAL A 37 -17.15 12.58 -3.59
C VAL A 37 -16.58 13.31 -4.81
N SER A 38 -17.29 14.30 -5.34
CA SER A 38 -16.89 15.00 -6.58
C SER A 38 -15.52 15.67 -6.51
N SER A 39 -15.01 16.03 -5.32
CA SER A 39 -13.63 16.51 -5.19
C SER A 39 -12.58 15.45 -5.51
N LEU A 40 -12.91 14.17 -5.40
CA LEU A 40 -11.96 13.08 -5.63
C LEU A 40 -11.93 12.63 -7.08
N LEU A 41 -12.72 13.26 -7.96
CA LEU A 41 -12.93 12.80 -9.33
C LEU A 41 -12.38 13.78 -10.33
N ASP A 42 -11.80 13.26 -11.40
CA ASP A 42 -11.47 14.06 -12.57
C ASP A 42 -12.70 14.31 -13.47
N ASP A 43 -12.46 14.96 -14.61
CA ASP A 43 -13.52 15.36 -15.55
C ASP A 43 -14.20 14.17 -16.24
N GLU A 44 -13.58 12.99 -16.21
CA GLU A 44 -14.13 11.74 -16.74
C GLU A 44 -14.88 10.92 -15.67
N GLY A 45 -14.88 11.37 -14.41
CA GLY A 45 -15.56 10.72 -13.28
C GLY A 45 -14.75 9.59 -12.61
N TYR A 46 -13.46 9.48 -12.89
CA TYR A 46 -12.55 8.51 -12.29
C TYR A 46 -11.70 9.14 -11.19
N LEU A 47 -11.03 8.32 -10.37
CA LEU A 47 -9.97 8.84 -9.52
C LEU A 47 -8.83 9.39 -10.40
N PRO A 48 -8.22 10.55 -10.08
CA PRO A 48 -7.18 11.17 -10.89
C PRO A 48 -5.98 10.27 -11.14
N LEU A 49 -5.30 10.47 -12.27
CA LEU A 49 -4.09 9.72 -12.62
C LEU A 49 -2.96 9.94 -11.61
N VAL A 50 -2.74 11.20 -11.24
CA VAL A 50 -1.60 11.63 -10.41
C VAL A 50 -2.04 12.18 -9.06
N GLU A 51 -1.21 11.97 -8.06
CA GLU A 51 -1.45 12.34 -6.67
C GLU A 51 -1.64 13.84 -6.51
N GLU A 52 -0.87 14.67 -7.22
CA GLU A 52 -0.95 16.14 -7.14
C GLU A 52 -2.36 16.64 -7.47
N THR A 53 -3.02 15.99 -8.43
CA THR A 53 -4.39 16.35 -8.79
C THR A 53 -5.34 16.05 -7.65
N VAL A 54 -5.13 14.97 -6.89
CA VAL A 54 -5.90 14.69 -5.68
C VAL A 54 -5.59 15.74 -4.60
N LEU A 55 -4.31 15.97 -4.32
CA LEU A 55 -3.87 16.88 -3.25
C LEU A 55 -4.35 18.32 -3.45
N ALA A 56 -4.50 18.77 -4.70
CA ALA A 56 -4.96 20.12 -5.02
C ALA A 56 -6.45 20.38 -4.71
N LYS A 57 -7.30 19.36 -4.72
CA LYS A 57 -8.77 19.53 -4.66
C LYS A 57 -9.49 18.69 -3.61
N ALA A 58 -8.87 17.62 -3.10
CA ALA A 58 -9.54 16.64 -2.26
C ALA A 58 -10.09 17.29 -0.98
N ARG A 59 -11.39 17.13 -0.76
CA ARG A 59 -12.03 17.56 0.49
C ARG A 59 -11.90 16.44 1.53
N PRO A 60 -11.38 16.69 2.74
CA PRO A 60 -11.14 15.64 3.74
C PRO A 60 -12.38 14.80 4.10
N LYS A 61 -13.57 15.42 4.16
CA LYS A 61 -14.83 14.70 4.42
C LYS A 61 -15.23 13.74 3.29
N GLU A 62 -14.86 14.06 2.05
CA GLU A 62 -15.12 13.21 0.89
C GLU A 62 -14.09 12.08 0.83
N ALA A 63 -12.82 12.37 1.10
CA ALA A 63 -11.79 11.36 1.27
C ALA A 63 -12.17 10.37 2.37
N GLU A 64 -12.60 10.84 3.55
CA GLU A 64 -13.06 9.97 4.64
C GLU A 64 -14.23 9.08 4.20
N ARG A 65 -15.21 9.66 3.49
CA ARG A 65 -16.34 8.90 2.96
C ARG A 65 -15.88 7.81 1.99
N GLU A 66 -15.01 8.16 1.06
CA GLU A 66 -14.54 7.23 0.04
C GLU A 66 -13.72 6.08 0.61
N LEU A 67 -12.70 6.42 1.40
CA LEU A 67 -11.84 5.44 2.04
C LEU A 67 -12.65 4.53 2.99
N ARG A 68 -13.62 5.09 3.71
CA ARG A 68 -14.55 4.30 4.52
C ARG A 68 -15.38 3.33 3.67
N SER A 69 -15.93 3.79 2.54
CA SER A 69 -16.68 2.93 1.62
C SER A 69 -15.83 1.79 1.06
N GLN A 70 -14.53 2.02 0.77
CA GLN A 70 -13.59 0.98 0.35
C GLN A 70 -13.40 -0.09 1.45
N ILE A 71 -13.20 0.33 2.71
CA ILE A 71 -13.07 -0.57 3.85
C ILE A 71 -14.37 -1.35 4.08
N ASP A 72 -15.51 -0.66 4.12
CA ASP A 72 -16.83 -1.26 4.36
C ASP A 72 -17.19 -2.28 3.27
N ARG A 73 -16.86 -2.00 2.00
CA ARG A 73 -17.06 -2.96 0.90
C ARG A 73 -16.25 -4.22 1.10
N ALA A 74 -15.00 -4.11 1.56
CA ALA A 74 -14.16 -5.27 1.83
C ALA A 74 -14.66 -6.09 3.04
N VAL A 75 -15.04 -5.43 4.13
CA VAL A 75 -15.62 -6.07 5.32
C VAL A 75 -16.93 -6.77 4.98
N ALA A 76 -17.83 -6.12 4.22
CA ALA A 76 -19.09 -6.71 3.77
C ALA A 76 -18.86 -7.92 2.84
N ALA A 77 -17.75 -7.96 2.10
CA ALA A 77 -17.34 -9.12 1.32
C ALA A 77 -16.77 -10.27 2.17
N GLY A 78 -16.68 -10.12 3.49
CA GLY A 78 -16.19 -11.12 4.43
C GLY A 78 -14.66 -11.15 4.58
N ILE A 79 -13.97 -10.07 4.23
CA ILE A 79 -12.53 -9.95 4.43
C ILE A 79 -12.27 -9.50 5.89
N ARG A 80 -11.46 -10.28 6.62
CA ARG A 80 -10.99 -9.91 7.96
C ARG A 80 -9.72 -9.06 7.82
N ILE A 81 -9.87 -7.75 7.97
CA ILE A 81 -8.80 -6.78 7.76
C ILE A 81 -7.82 -6.75 8.94
N THR A 82 -6.53 -6.63 8.66
CA THR A 82 -5.48 -6.65 9.69
C THR A 82 -4.71 -5.34 9.80
N HIS A 83 -4.69 -4.56 8.72
CA HIS A 83 -4.08 -3.24 8.62
C HIS A 83 -4.70 -2.46 7.47
N LEU A 84 -4.35 -1.18 7.36
CA LEU A 84 -4.56 -0.37 6.17
C LEU A 84 -3.20 0.08 5.64
N ASP A 85 -3.08 0.14 4.33
CA ASP A 85 -2.01 0.82 3.61
C ASP A 85 -2.64 1.69 2.49
N ALA A 86 -1.80 2.41 1.74
CA ALA A 86 -2.29 3.39 0.79
C ALA A 86 -1.56 3.32 -0.54
N HIS A 87 -2.35 3.27 -1.61
CA HIS A 87 -1.89 3.33 -2.98
C HIS A 87 -1.17 4.65 -3.26
N MET A 88 0.07 4.52 -3.76
CA MET A 88 1.00 5.61 -4.06
C MET A 88 1.24 6.60 -2.90
N GLY A 89 0.81 6.27 -1.68
CA GLY A 89 0.95 7.15 -0.52
C GLY A 89 0.14 8.45 -0.58
N THR A 90 -0.83 8.60 -1.49
CA THR A 90 -1.62 9.85 -1.69
C THR A 90 -2.26 10.37 -0.40
N VAL A 91 -2.70 9.48 0.48
CA VAL A 91 -3.28 9.86 1.78
C VAL A 91 -2.29 10.59 2.70
N GLY A 92 -0.99 10.42 2.48
CA GLY A 92 0.08 11.07 3.22
C GLY A 92 0.47 12.45 2.70
N GLY A 93 -0.14 12.92 1.60
CA GLY A 93 0.30 14.16 0.94
C GLY A 93 -0.12 15.47 1.63
N THR A 94 -1.09 15.43 2.56
CA THR A 94 -1.46 16.61 3.38
C THR A 94 -1.78 16.23 4.82
N ALA A 95 -1.66 17.18 5.75
CA ALA A 95 -2.01 16.98 7.15
C ALA A 95 -3.47 16.54 7.36
N ALA A 96 -4.39 17.04 6.52
CA ALA A 96 -5.80 16.67 6.62
C ALA A 96 -6.07 15.24 6.11
N LEU A 97 -5.44 14.81 5.02
CA LEU A 97 -5.63 13.47 4.48
C LEU A 97 -5.00 12.39 5.37
N ILE A 98 -3.82 12.65 5.93
CA ILE A 98 -3.17 11.67 6.81
C ILE A 98 -3.93 11.50 8.12
N GLU A 99 -4.55 12.57 8.64
CA GLU A 99 -5.43 12.50 9.80
C GLU A 99 -6.71 11.70 9.51
N VAL A 100 -7.29 11.84 8.31
CA VAL A 100 -8.41 10.99 7.86
C VAL A 100 -7.99 9.51 7.85
N TYR A 101 -6.86 9.19 7.23
CA TYR A 101 -6.34 7.83 7.13
C TYR A 101 -6.08 7.21 8.52
N ARG A 102 -5.40 7.93 9.42
CA ARG A 102 -5.16 7.52 10.81
C ARG A 102 -6.46 7.40 11.61
N GLY A 103 -7.41 8.31 11.37
CA GLY A 103 -8.77 8.25 11.91
C GLY A 103 -9.50 6.96 11.56
N LEU A 104 -9.39 6.50 10.31
CA LEU A 104 -9.96 5.23 9.86
C LEU A 104 -9.28 4.03 10.55
N GLY A 105 -7.94 4.02 10.66
CA GLY A 105 -7.24 3.00 11.43
C GLY A 105 -7.77 2.86 12.86
N ARG A 106 -7.95 3.99 13.56
CA ARG A 106 -8.55 4.01 14.91
C ARG A 106 -10.00 3.51 14.91
N LYS A 107 -10.82 3.94 13.95
CA LYS A 107 -12.24 3.56 13.84
C LYS A 107 -12.42 2.05 13.60
N TYR A 108 -11.60 1.46 12.73
CA TYR A 108 -11.63 0.03 12.43
C TYR A 108 -10.72 -0.80 13.33
N GLN A 109 -10.07 -0.16 14.32
CA GLN A 109 -9.18 -0.78 15.30
C GLN A 109 -8.05 -1.61 14.68
N VAL A 110 -7.51 -1.14 13.55
CA VAL A 110 -6.36 -1.75 12.86
C VAL A 110 -5.21 -0.74 12.74
N PRO A 111 -3.95 -1.18 12.76
CA PRO A 111 -2.83 -0.31 12.45
C PRO A 111 -2.91 0.20 11.00
N VAL A 112 -2.26 1.34 10.78
CA VAL A 112 -2.07 1.92 9.46
C VAL A 112 -0.58 1.87 9.12
N LEU A 113 -0.22 1.61 7.87
CA LEU A 113 1.16 1.69 7.43
C LEU A 113 1.63 3.14 7.47
N LEU A 114 2.60 3.38 8.34
CA LEU A 114 3.33 4.63 8.58
C LEU A 114 4.76 4.24 8.91
N ASP A 115 5.75 5.02 8.46
CA ASP A 115 7.16 4.77 8.76
C ASP A 115 7.87 5.97 9.39
N ARG A 116 9.04 5.71 9.98
CA ARG A 116 9.90 6.76 10.57
C ARG A 116 10.83 7.40 9.54
N GLY A 117 10.95 6.81 8.35
CA GLY A 117 11.93 7.20 7.34
C GLY A 117 11.55 8.42 6.51
N ARG A 118 10.26 8.76 6.41
CA ARG A 118 9.77 9.85 5.57
C ARG A 118 9.21 11.00 6.42
N PRO A 119 9.50 12.27 6.07
CA PRO A 119 8.89 13.40 6.75
C PRO A 119 7.38 13.44 6.46
N TYR A 120 6.59 13.68 7.50
CA TYR A 120 5.16 13.92 7.36
C TYR A 120 4.88 15.34 6.81
N PRO A 121 3.73 15.57 6.15
CA PRO A 121 3.39 16.87 5.61
C PRO A 121 3.31 17.93 6.72
N PRO A 122 3.65 19.20 6.44
CA PRO A 122 3.58 20.27 7.43
C PRO A 122 2.21 20.35 8.12
N GLY A 123 2.23 20.42 9.45
CA GLY A 123 1.03 20.46 10.29
C GLY A 123 0.41 19.09 10.62
N ALA A 124 0.99 17.98 10.13
CA ALA A 124 0.59 16.65 10.58
C ALA A 124 1.25 16.31 11.93
N GLU A 125 0.43 15.87 12.88
CA GLU A 125 0.89 15.38 14.18
C GLU A 125 0.67 13.85 14.24
N VAL A 126 1.71 13.09 13.91
CA VAL A 126 1.70 11.62 13.95
C VAL A 126 2.40 11.15 15.22
N PRO A 127 1.69 10.57 16.20
CA PRO A 127 2.31 10.05 17.42
C PRO A 127 3.21 8.85 17.11
N ASP A 128 4.38 8.79 17.72
CA ASP A 128 5.33 7.68 17.57
C ASP A 128 4.72 6.31 17.87
N ALA A 129 3.76 6.25 18.80
CA ALA A 129 3.04 5.04 19.18
C ALA A 129 2.08 4.49 18.08
N GLU A 130 1.83 5.26 17.02
CA GLU A 130 1.09 4.82 15.83
C GLU A 130 2.01 4.34 14.70
N VAL A 131 3.31 4.65 14.78
CA VAL A 131 4.31 4.29 13.75
C VAL A 131 4.96 2.95 14.12
N LEU A 132 4.65 1.89 13.38
CA LEU A 132 5.11 0.53 13.69
C LEU A 132 6.30 0.06 12.83
N VAL A 133 6.62 0.80 11.78
CA VAL A 133 7.67 0.47 10.81
C VAL A 133 8.75 1.53 10.85
N ASP A 134 10.01 1.13 10.80
CA ASP A 134 11.14 2.06 10.75
C ASP A 134 11.31 2.64 9.36
N ARG A 135 11.27 1.80 8.32
CA ARG A 135 11.31 2.25 6.92
C ARG A 135 10.45 1.39 5.99
N ILE A 136 9.78 2.06 5.06
CA ILE A 136 9.20 1.43 3.87
C ILE A 136 10.27 1.36 2.79
N LEU A 137 10.41 0.19 2.17
CA LEU A 137 11.39 -0.11 1.14
C LEU A 137 10.67 -0.68 -0.07
N GLU A 138 11.09 -0.27 -1.26
CA GLU A 138 10.58 -0.76 -2.52
C GLU A 138 11.65 -0.62 -3.60
N MET A 139 11.54 -1.40 -4.66
CA MET A 139 12.35 -1.19 -5.85
C MET A 139 11.99 0.15 -6.50
N THR A 140 12.99 0.84 -7.06
CA THR A 140 12.81 2.11 -7.77
C THR A 140 13.18 1.95 -9.25
N PRO A 141 12.64 2.79 -10.15
CA PRO A 141 12.98 2.76 -11.58
C PRO A 141 14.48 2.79 -11.87
N GLY A 142 14.86 2.22 -13.02
CA GLY A 142 16.24 2.23 -13.52
C GLY A 142 17.06 0.97 -13.23
N VAL A 143 16.49 -0.04 -12.58
CA VAL A 143 17.14 -1.34 -12.38
C VAL A 143 16.77 -2.31 -13.52
N PRO A 144 17.74 -2.88 -14.25
CA PRO A 144 17.45 -3.93 -15.22
C PRO A 144 16.92 -5.20 -14.52
N VAL A 145 15.95 -5.88 -15.12
CA VAL A 145 15.39 -7.15 -14.58
C VAL A 145 16.48 -8.22 -14.37
N THR A 146 17.55 -8.21 -15.18
CA THR A 146 18.70 -9.12 -15.00
C THR A 146 19.48 -8.88 -13.70
N GLU A 147 19.31 -7.73 -13.06
CA GLU A 147 19.96 -7.36 -11.80
C GLU A 147 18.99 -7.33 -10.61
N TRP A 148 17.73 -7.76 -10.79
CA TRP A 148 16.66 -7.56 -9.82
C TRP A 148 17.02 -8.07 -8.43
N GLN A 149 17.47 -9.32 -8.33
CA GLN A 149 17.86 -9.91 -7.06
C GLN A 149 19.03 -9.15 -6.42
N ALA A 150 20.08 -8.84 -7.17
CA ALA A 150 21.24 -8.12 -6.65
C ALA A 150 20.86 -6.71 -6.15
N ALA A 151 19.89 -6.06 -6.79
CA ALA A 151 19.40 -4.77 -6.35
C ALA A 151 18.63 -4.86 -5.01
N TYR A 152 17.76 -5.85 -4.82
CA TYR A 152 17.13 -6.10 -3.51
C TYR A 152 18.16 -6.46 -2.44
N GLU A 153 19.15 -7.30 -2.74
CA GLU A 153 20.20 -7.65 -1.79
C GLU A 153 21.01 -6.43 -1.36
N ARG A 154 21.40 -5.55 -2.29
CA ARG A 154 22.08 -4.28 -1.99
C ARG A 154 21.22 -3.34 -1.13
N MET A 155 19.92 -3.30 -1.36
CA MET A 155 18.99 -2.49 -0.56
C MET A 155 18.85 -3.02 0.88
N LEU A 156 18.82 -4.35 1.04
CA LEU A 156 18.51 -5.00 2.32
C LEU A 156 19.74 -5.28 3.19
N ALA A 157 20.90 -5.60 2.61
CA ALA A 157 22.12 -5.96 3.35
C ALA A 157 22.61 -4.90 4.37
N PRO A 158 22.53 -3.57 4.13
CA PRO A 158 23.03 -2.58 5.07
C PRO A 158 22.02 -2.19 6.16
N LEU A 159 20.84 -2.81 6.20
CA LEU A 159 19.80 -2.44 7.16
C LEU A 159 20.24 -2.81 8.60
N PRO A 160 20.23 -1.86 9.56
CA PRO A 160 20.44 -2.19 10.96
C PRO A 160 19.23 -2.96 11.52
N PRO A 161 19.32 -3.52 12.75
CA PRO A 161 18.15 -4.08 13.43
C PRO A 161 16.98 -3.08 13.45
N GLY A 162 15.79 -3.54 13.08
CA GLY A 162 14.59 -2.71 12.96
C GLY A 162 13.43 -3.48 12.30
N VAL A 163 12.30 -2.79 12.14
CA VAL A 163 11.10 -3.28 11.47
C VAL A 163 10.97 -2.59 10.11
N TYR A 164 10.92 -3.38 9.04
CA TYR A 164 10.90 -2.87 7.66
C TYR A 164 9.68 -3.42 6.91
N GLN A 165 9.01 -2.56 6.14
CA GLN A 165 7.99 -2.98 5.18
C GLN A 165 8.62 -3.00 3.79
N LEU A 166 8.88 -4.19 3.26
CA LEU A 166 9.25 -4.36 1.85
C LEU A 166 7.98 -4.43 1.01
N ILE A 167 7.79 -3.49 0.10
CA ILE A 167 6.67 -3.48 -0.86
C ILE A 167 7.16 -4.14 -2.16
N VAL A 168 6.34 -5.06 -2.67
CA VAL A 168 6.54 -5.77 -3.93
C VAL A 168 5.21 -5.81 -4.68
N HIS A 169 5.24 -5.84 -6.00
CA HIS A 169 4.05 -5.83 -6.84
C HIS A 169 3.98 -7.14 -7.60
N LEU A 170 3.11 -8.07 -7.20
CA LEU A 170 3.13 -9.42 -7.75
C LEU A 170 2.07 -9.59 -8.84
N ALA A 171 2.48 -9.99 -10.03
CA ALA A 171 1.59 -10.41 -11.11
C ALA A 171 2.35 -11.25 -12.14
N TRP A 172 1.61 -11.93 -13.01
CA TRP A 172 2.18 -12.51 -14.21
C TRP A 172 2.37 -11.44 -15.28
N ASP A 173 3.45 -11.57 -16.06
CA ASP A 173 3.63 -10.79 -17.30
C ASP A 173 2.84 -11.43 -18.44
N ASP A 174 1.50 -11.32 -18.35
CA ASP A 174 0.54 -11.86 -19.31
C ASP A 174 -0.16 -10.75 -20.11
N GLU A 175 -1.04 -11.15 -21.04
CA GLU A 175 -1.77 -10.21 -21.91
C GLU A 175 -2.64 -9.23 -21.13
N GLU A 176 -3.27 -9.66 -20.04
CA GLU A 176 -4.13 -8.82 -19.20
C GLU A 176 -3.28 -7.74 -18.51
N MET A 177 -2.18 -8.13 -17.86
CA MET A 177 -1.33 -7.18 -17.15
C MET A 177 -0.63 -6.22 -18.12
N ARG A 178 -0.11 -6.72 -19.26
CA ARG A 178 0.47 -5.87 -20.30
C ARG A 178 -0.54 -4.88 -20.87
N GLY A 179 -1.79 -5.30 -21.05
CA GLY A 179 -2.87 -4.42 -21.51
C GLY A 179 -3.20 -3.33 -20.49
N ALA A 180 -3.32 -3.71 -19.21
CA ALA A 180 -3.63 -2.78 -18.13
C ALA A 180 -2.52 -1.73 -17.92
N THR A 181 -1.25 -2.10 -18.08
CA THR A 181 -0.09 -1.25 -17.77
C THR A 181 0.74 -0.86 -19.00
N TRP A 182 0.17 -0.88 -20.20
CA TRP A 182 0.92 -0.83 -21.46
C TRP A 182 1.85 0.39 -21.63
N ASP A 183 1.46 1.54 -21.08
CA ASP A 183 2.18 2.81 -21.11
C ASP A 183 2.95 3.11 -19.81
N HIS A 184 3.01 2.13 -18.90
CA HIS A 184 3.62 2.23 -17.58
C HIS A 184 4.66 1.11 -17.40
N PRO A 185 5.90 1.29 -17.90
CA PRO A 185 6.93 0.28 -17.76
C PRO A 185 7.35 0.08 -16.29
N ASP A 186 7.41 1.15 -15.52
CA ASP A 186 7.64 1.10 -14.07
C ASP A 186 6.38 0.60 -13.37
N TRP A 187 6.53 -0.33 -12.41
CA TRP A 187 5.42 -1.06 -11.78
C TRP A 187 4.48 -1.81 -12.75
N GLY A 188 4.86 -1.92 -14.03
CA GLY A 188 4.11 -2.63 -15.07
C GLY A 188 4.31 -4.14 -15.07
N ALA A 189 3.83 -4.80 -16.13
CA ALA A 189 3.80 -6.27 -16.22
C ALA A 189 5.16 -6.95 -15.99
N ALA A 190 6.22 -6.53 -16.68
CA ALA A 190 7.55 -7.11 -16.54
C ALA A 190 8.16 -6.90 -15.14
N TRP A 191 7.95 -5.73 -14.55
CA TRP A 191 8.33 -5.43 -13.17
C TRP A 191 7.67 -6.40 -12.20
N ARG A 192 6.35 -6.58 -12.37
CA ARG A 192 5.55 -7.40 -11.46
C ARG A 192 5.90 -8.88 -11.54
N GLN A 193 6.25 -9.35 -12.73
CA GLN A 193 6.79 -10.69 -12.93
C GLN A 193 8.16 -10.84 -12.25
N ALA A 194 9.05 -9.85 -12.36
CA ALA A 194 10.35 -9.89 -11.71
C ALA A 194 10.24 -9.94 -10.18
N ASP A 195 9.33 -9.16 -9.59
CA ASP A 195 9.00 -9.24 -8.16
C ASP A 195 8.44 -10.63 -7.78
N LEU A 196 7.52 -11.19 -8.59
CA LEU A 196 6.95 -12.53 -8.38
C LEU A 196 8.01 -13.63 -8.40
N ASP A 197 8.91 -13.60 -9.38
CA ASP A 197 9.98 -14.59 -9.50
C ASP A 197 10.98 -14.48 -8.35
N LEU A 198 11.33 -13.26 -7.95
CA LEU A 198 12.20 -12.99 -6.81
C LEU A 198 11.64 -13.58 -5.51
N VAL A 199 10.39 -13.24 -5.14
CA VAL A 199 9.82 -13.68 -3.85
C VAL A 199 9.57 -15.20 -3.80
N LYS A 200 9.42 -15.84 -4.97
CA LYS A 200 9.33 -17.30 -5.07
C LYS A 200 10.69 -17.99 -4.98
N SER A 201 11.77 -17.31 -5.38
CA SER A 201 13.11 -17.89 -5.47
C SER A 201 13.64 -18.42 -4.14
N GLU A 202 14.37 -19.54 -4.20
CA GLU A 202 15.09 -20.08 -3.04
C GLU A 202 16.29 -19.22 -2.67
N SER A 203 16.97 -18.63 -3.65
CA SER A 203 18.13 -17.75 -3.44
C SER A 203 17.76 -16.56 -2.57
N PHE A 204 16.69 -15.84 -2.89
CA PHE A 204 16.25 -14.69 -2.10
C PHE A 204 15.79 -15.10 -0.69
N ARG A 205 15.08 -16.23 -0.56
CA ARG A 205 14.69 -16.77 0.75
C ARG A 205 15.91 -17.11 1.61
N ASN A 206 16.93 -17.72 1.02
CA ASN A 206 18.18 -18.04 1.70
C ASN A 206 18.95 -16.78 2.09
N PHE A 207 19.01 -15.78 1.21
CA PHE A 207 19.59 -14.47 1.52
C PHE A 207 18.92 -13.85 2.74
N LEU A 208 17.58 -13.76 2.76
CA LEU A 208 16.85 -13.20 3.91
C LEU A 208 17.17 -13.92 5.22
N SER A 209 17.21 -15.26 5.18
CA SER A 209 17.57 -16.09 6.33
C SER A 209 19.02 -15.86 6.80
N GLN A 210 19.98 -15.81 5.87
CA GLN A 210 21.40 -15.58 6.17
C GLN A 210 21.67 -14.19 6.75
N GLN A 211 20.91 -13.18 6.31
CA GLN A 211 20.95 -11.82 6.87
C GLN A 211 20.18 -11.70 8.21
N GLY A 212 19.53 -12.77 8.67
CA GLY A 212 18.80 -12.78 9.94
C GLY A 212 17.43 -12.09 9.90
N PHE A 213 16.86 -11.86 8.72
CA PHE A 213 15.50 -11.32 8.62
C PHE A 213 14.47 -12.34 9.11
N VAL A 214 13.54 -11.86 9.94
CA VAL A 214 12.37 -12.61 10.37
C VAL A 214 11.14 -11.95 9.80
N ARG A 215 10.27 -12.74 9.16
CA ARG A 215 9.00 -12.23 8.67
C ARG A 215 8.03 -12.04 9.84
N VAL A 216 7.44 -10.86 9.92
CA VAL A 216 6.39 -10.53 10.87
C VAL A 216 5.12 -10.17 10.10
N SER A 217 3.96 -10.48 10.68
CA SER A 217 2.67 -10.05 10.14
C SER A 217 2.21 -8.74 10.77
N TRP A 218 1.29 -8.03 10.12
CA TRP A 218 0.62 -6.87 10.72
C TRP A 218 -0.17 -7.22 11.97
N LYS A 219 -0.67 -8.45 12.07
CA LYS A 219 -1.28 -8.96 13.31
C LYS A 219 -0.27 -9.03 14.47
N ASP A 220 0.98 -9.40 14.19
CA ASP A 220 2.04 -9.44 15.20
C ASP A 220 2.39 -8.03 15.66
N LEU A 221 2.52 -7.09 14.71
CA LEU A 221 2.76 -5.67 15.01
C LEU A 221 1.60 -5.05 15.82
N ALA A 222 0.36 -5.36 15.45
CA ALA A 222 -0.83 -4.90 16.17
C ALA A 222 -0.87 -5.39 17.63
N LYS A 223 -0.47 -6.65 17.89
CA LYS A 223 -0.38 -7.20 19.25
C LYS A 223 0.72 -6.52 20.06
N ALA A 224 1.89 -6.31 19.47
CA ALA A 224 3.01 -5.64 20.13
C ALA A 224 2.65 -4.22 20.59
N ARG A 225 1.83 -3.51 19.81
CA ARG A 225 1.29 -2.18 20.15
C ARG A 225 0.41 -2.17 21.41
N VAL A 226 -0.36 -3.23 21.67
CA VAL A 226 -1.27 -3.31 22.84
C VAL A 226 -0.48 -3.52 24.13
N VAL A 227 0.64 -4.25 24.07
CA VAL A 227 1.48 -4.58 25.24
C VAL A 227 2.27 -3.37 25.74
N GLN A 228 2.46 -2.34 24.91
CA GLN A 228 3.20 -1.11 25.25
C GLN A 228 2.34 0.02 25.82
N ARG A 229 1.05 -0.22 26.08
CA ARG A 229 0.14 0.72 26.76
C ARG A 229 -0.04 0.33 28.23
#